data_AF-A0A7C7G923-F1
#
_entry.id   AF-A0A7C7G923-F1
#
_cell.length_a   1.000
_cell.length_b   1.000
_cell.length_c   1.000
_cell.angle_alpha   90.00
_cell.angle_beta   90.00
_cell.angle_gamma   90.00
#
_symmetry.space_group_name_H-M   'P 1'
#
loop_
_entity.id
_entity.type
_entity.pdbx_description
1 polymer ?
#
loop_
_entity_poly.entity_id
_entity_poly.type
_entity_poly.pdbx_seq_one_letter_code
_entity_poly.pdbx_strand_id
1 'polypeptide(L)'
;MALPLAYLIVRAFGASSEAWELLFRVRTAQILGRSALLVVTVTGASLAIATPLAWLTTRTDMPFRRTLSVLTALPLVVPSYVGAFLAISALGPKGLLQQMLSPIGVESLPEIYGLPGAAITLTLLSYPYTLLTVRAAFRNLDPSLDESARLLGHGSWSTFFRMTLPQLKPAMAAGSLLVALYTLSDFGAVSLMRYETFTWAIFQQYQSAFDRSIAAVLSLVLVLFAVLILMGDGFVASKGRFYRTGSGSARATNAVRLGRWRWPAVAFCVAAVVAALGMPTAVLGYWLVKGVSAGEPLTLVWSATLN
;
A
#
# COMPACT_ATOMS: atom_id res chain seq x y z
N MET A 1 -9.02 3.32 -25.84
CA MET A 1 -8.81 2.65 -24.54
C MET A 1 -9.21 1.16 -24.54
N ALA A 2 -10.18 0.69 -25.34
CA ALA A 2 -10.58 -0.73 -25.37
C ALA A 2 -9.66 -1.67 -26.19
N LEU A 3 -8.78 -1.12 -27.02
CA LEU A 3 -7.96 -1.87 -27.99
C LEU A 3 -7.04 -2.93 -27.35
N PRO A 4 -6.35 -2.67 -26.22
CA PRO A 4 -5.54 -3.69 -25.54
C PRO A 4 -6.38 -4.85 -24.97
N LEU A 5 -7.56 -4.56 -24.43
CA LEU A 5 -8.47 -5.60 -23.92
C LEU A 5 -9.03 -6.44 -25.06
N ALA A 6 -9.46 -5.80 -26.15
CA ALA A 6 -9.89 -6.51 -27.35
C ALA A 6 -8.78 -7.40 -27.90
N TYR A 7 -7.54 -6.93 -27.94
CA TYR A 7 -6.39 -7.73 -28.36
C TYR A 7 -6.17 -8.96 -27.46
N LEU A 8 -6.25 -8.79 -26.14
CA LEU A 8 -6.13 -9.91 -25.20
C LEU A 8 -7.22 -10.96 -25.42
N ILE A 9 -8.46 -10.53 -25.63
CA ILE A 9 -9.59 -11.40 -25.91
C ILE A 9 -9.34 -12.19 -27.20
N VAL A 10 -8.98 -11.52 -28.30
CA VAL A 10 -8.67 -12.17 -29.58
C VAL A 10 -7.52 -13.17 -29.44
N ARG A 11 -6.45 -12.79 -28.72
CA ARG A 11 -5.29 -13.68 -28.51
C ARG A 11 -5.63 -14.89 -27.65
N ALA A 12 -6.50 -14.73 -26.66
CA ALA A 12 -6.97 -15.82 -25.81
C ALA A 12 -7.91 -16.79 -26.55
N PHE A 13 -8.76 -16.29 -27.47
CA PHE A 13 -9.57 -17.16 -28.32
C PHE A 13 -8.74 -17.96 -29.33
N GLY A 14 -7.59 -17.43 -29.75
CA GLY A 14 -6.62 -18.16 -30.57
C GLY A 14 -5.72 -19.12 -29.79
N ALA A 15 -5.95 -19.31 -28.48
CA ALA A 15 -5.14 -20.18 -27.65
C ALA A 15 -5.50 -21.67 -27.85
N SER A 16 -4.49 -22.54 -27.78
CA SER A 16 -4.68 -23.99 -27.83
C SER A 16 -5.49 -24.51 -26.64
N SER A 17 -6.04 -25.73 -26.74
CA SER A 17 -6.72 -26.42 -25.62
C SER A 17 -5.82 -26.53 -24.38
N GLU A 18 -4.51 -26.68 -24.57
CA GLU A 18 -3.51 -26.71 -23.50
C GLU A 18 -3.51 -25.43 -22.64
N ALA A 19 -3.75 -24.26 -23.24
CA ALA A 19 -3.81 -22.99 -22.52
C ALA A 19 -5.02 -22.93 -21.58
N TRP A 20 -6.14 -23.53 -21.98
CA TRP A 20 -7.35 -23.61 -21.16
C TRP A 20 -7.22 -24.67 -20.06
N GLU A 21 -6.61 -25.81 -20.34
CA GLU A 21 -6.30 -26.83 -19.33
C GLU A 21 -5.36 -26.31 -18.24
N LEU A 22 -4.45 -25.39 -18.60
CA LEU A 22 -3.53 -24.77 -17.65
C LEU A 22 -4.25 -23.99 -16.55
N LEU A 23 -5.44 -23.44 -16.81
CA LEU A 23 -6.25 -22.75 -15.80
C LEU A 23 -6.73 -23.68 -14.69
N PHE A 24 -6.98 -24.94 -15.01
CA PHE A 24 -7.48 -25.94 -14.06
C PHE A 24 -6.36 -26.66 -13.30
N ARG A 25 -5.09 -26.31 -13.56
CA ARG A 25 -3.95 -26.88 -12.83
C ARG A 25 -3.90 -26.35 -11.40
N VAL A 26 -3.52 -27.23 -10.47
CA VAL A 26 -3.28 -26.90 -9.06
C VAL A 26 -2.35 -25.71 -8.89
N ARG A 27 -1.31 -25.60 -9.75
CA ARG A 27 -0.36 -24.48 -9.71
C ARG A 27 -1.04 -23.13 -9.95
N THR A 28 -1.99 -23.04 -10.89
CA THR A 28 -2.71 -21.79 -11.19
C THR A 28 -3.60 -21.39 -10.02
N ALA A 29 -4.28 -22.37 -9.39
CA ALA A 29 -5.05 -22.13 -8.17
C ALA A 29 -4.17 -21.67 -7.00
N GLN A 30 -2.96 -22.22 -6.84
CA GLN A 30 -1.99 -21.77 -5.84
C GLN A 30 -1.53 -20.31 -6.09
N ILE A 31 -1.26 -19.94 -7.33
CA ILE A 31 -0.86 -18.57 -7.69
C ILE A 31 -2.01 -17.58 -7.45
N LEU A 32 -3.25 -17.97 -7.78
CA LEU A 32 -4.44 -17.21 -7.45
C LEU A 32 -4.56 -17.02 -5.92
N GLY A 33 -4.43 -18.09 -5.16
CA GLY A 33 -4.48 -18.06 -3.69
C GLY A 33 -3.40 -17.18 -3.08
N ARG A 34 -2.16 -17.25 -3.58
CA ARG A 34 -1.06 -16.37 -3.16
C ARG A 34 -1.35 -14.90 -3.46
N SER A 35 -1.86 -14.60 -4.65
CA SER A 35 -2.22 -13.24 -5.05
C SER A 35 -3.34 -12.67 -4.17
N ALA A 36 -4.39 -13.47 -3.93
CA ALA A 36 -5.49 -13.10 -3.05
C ALA A 36 -5.03 -12.90 -1.60
N LEU A 37 -4.20 -13.81 -1.08
CA LEU A 37 -3.62 -13.72 0.26
C LEU A 37 -2.80 -12.44 0.44
N LEU A 38 -1.95 -12.10 -0.53
CA LEU A 38 -1.17 -10.88 -0.51
C LEU A 38 -2.08 -9.64 -0.53
N VAL A 39 -3.07 -9.58 -1.42
CA VAL A 39 -4.01 -8.47 -1.52
C VAL A 39 -4.75 -8.26 -0.19
N VAL A 40 -5.29 -9.32 0.41
CA VAL A 40 -6.01 -9.23 1.69
C VAL A 40 -5.07 -8.78 2.82
N THR A 41 -3.86 -9.34 2.88
CA THR A 41 -2.88 -9.01 3.93
C THR A 41 -2.44 -7.56 3.84
N VAL A 42 -2.05 -7.09 2.64
CA VAL A 42 -1.59 -5.71 2.41
C VAL A 42 -2.72 -4.71 2.64
N THR A 43 -3.94 -5.02 2.19
CA THR A 43 -5.10 -4.14 2.37
C THR A 43 -5.47 -4.01 3.85
N GLY A 44 -5.50 -5.13 4.59
CA GLY A 44 -5.76 -5.15 6.03
C GLY A 44 -4.70 -4.40 6.83
N ALA A 45 -3.42 -4.65 6.54
CA ALA A 45 -2.31 -3.95 7.20
C ALA A 45 -2.31 -2.44 6.87
N SER A 46 -2.61 -2.08 5.62
CA SER A 46 -2.74 -0.68 5.20
C SER A 46 -3.87 0.03 5.95
N LEU A 47 -5.03 -0.59 6.12
CA LEU A 47 -6.12 -0.04 6.94
C LEU A 47 -5.72 0.15 8.40
N ALA A 48 -5.05 -0.86 8.98
CA ALA A 48 -4.61 -0.85 10.37
C ALA A 48 -3.60 0.28 10.66
N ILE A 49 -2.75 0.63 9.69
CA ILE A 49 -1.78 1.73 9.81
C ILE A 49 -2.43 3.08 9.44
N ALA A 50 -3.15 3.14 8.32
CA ALA A 50 -3.68 4.38 7.78
C ALA A 50 -4.79 5.00 8.66
N THR A 51 -5.67 4.19 9.24
CA THR A 51 -6.78 4.69 10.07
C THR A 51 -6.31 5.46 11.31
N PRO A 52 -5.41 4.92 12.16
CA PRO A 52 -4.88 5.69 13.28
C PRO A 52 -4.04 6.90 12.82
N LEU A 53 -3.24 6.78 11.75
CA LEU A 53 -2.50 7.94 11.20
C LEU A 53 -3.46 9.06 10.75
N ALA A 54 -4.55 8.71 10.08
CA ALA A 54 -5.57 9.65 9.64
C ALA A 54 -6.23 10.35 10.84
N TRP A 55 -6.64 9.59 11.86
CA TRP A 55 -7.24 10.12 13.07
C TRP A 55 -6.29 11.03 13.83
N LEU A 56 -5.05 10.60 14.07
CA LEU A 56 -4.02 11.36 14.77
C LEU A 56 -3.74 12.69 14.07
N THR A 57 -3.58 12.69 12.75
CA THR A 57 -3.21 13.89 12.00
C THR A 57 -4.36 14.86 11.75
N THR A 58 -5.62 14.48 12.03
CA THR A 58 -6.81 15.32 11.77
C THR A 58 -7.65 15.65 12.99
N ARG A 59 -7.83 14.71 13.92
CA ARG A 59 -8.78 14.83 15.04
C ARG A 59 -8.09 15.13 16.37
N THR A 60 -6.76 15.19 16.43
CA THR A 60 -6.01 15.39 17.69
C THR A 60 -5.21 16.68 17.71
N ASP A 61 -4.74 17.05 18.92
CA ASP A 61 -3.87 18.20 19.18
C ASP A 61 -2.36 17.89 19.09
N MET A 62 -2.00 16.85 18.35
CA MET A 62 -0.61 16.44 18.12
C MET A 62 0.26 17.59 17.55
N PRO A 63 1.48 17.80 18.08
CA PRO A 63 2.43 18.76 17.49
C PRO A 63 2.91 18.30 16.11
N PHE A 64 3.37 19.23 15.27
CA PHE A 64 3.86 18.96 13.90
C PHE A 64 2.88 18.25 12.96
N ARG A 65 1.59 18.22 13.30
CA ARG A 65 0.55 17.53 12.51
C ARG A 65 0.56 17.89 11.02
N ARG A 66 0.83 19.15 10.66
CA ARG A 66 0.88 19.59 9.24
C ARG A 66 2.01 18.88 8.51
N THR A 67 3.23 18.97 9.04
CA THR A 67 4.42 18.32 8.48
C THR A 67 4.27 16.82 8.42
N LEU A 68 3.92 16.18 9.55
CA LEU A 68 3.73 14.72 9.60
C LEU A 68 2.66 14.24 8.64
N SER A 69 1.62 15.03 8.41
CA SER A 69 0.55 14.66 7.49
C SER A 69 0.92 14.74 6.01
N VAL A 70 1.99 15.45 5.67
CA VAL A 70 2.59 15.43 4.33
C VAL A 70 3.58 14.28 4.25
N LEU A 71 4.45 14.14 5.26
CA LEU A 71 5.48 13.10 5.30
C LEU A 71 4.90 11.67 5.24
N THR A 72 3.77 11.41 5.92
CA THR A 72 3.11 10.09 5.87
C THR A 72 2.44 9.78 4.52
N ALA A 73 2.32 10.76 3.62
CA ALA A 73 1.81 10.55 2.28
C ALA A 73 2.93 10.35 1.22
N LEU A 74 4.15 10.81 1.51
CA LEU A 74 5.30 10.73 0.61
C LEU A 74 5.72 9.31 0.16
N PRO A 75 5.51 8.22 0.93
CA PRO A 75 5.88 6.89 0.45
C PRO A 75 5.26 6.49 -0.89
N LEU A 76 4.12 7.08 -1.25
CA LEU A 76 3.43 6.84 -2.52
C LEU A 76 4.27 7.21 -3.75
N VAL A 77 5.27 8.09 -3.59
CA VAL A 77 6.16 8.52 -4.67
C VAL A 77 7.21 7.45 -5.00
N VAL A 78 7.50 6.54 -4.08
CA VAL A 78 8.54 5.52 -4.26
C VAL A 78 7.98 4.36 -5.09
N PRO A 79 8.54 4.06 -6.27
CA PRO A 79 8.12 2.92 -7.06
C PRO A 79 8.33 1.60 -6.31
N SER A 80 7.43 0.63 -6.47
CA SER A 80 7.46 -0.65 -5.73
C SER A 80 8.76 -1.43 -5.90
N TYR A 81 9.29 -1.48 -7.12
CA TYR A 81 10.57 -2.13 -7.42
C TYR A 81 11.72 -1.49 -6.64
N VAL A 82 11.79 -0.15 -6.62
CA VAL A 82 12.81 0.60 -5.88
C VAL A 82 12.65 0.33 -4.38
N GLY A 83 11.43 0.41 -3.85
CA GLY A 83 11.16 0.13 -2.44
C GLY A 83 11.57 -1.29 -2.02
N ALA A 84 11.27 -2.31 -2.84
CA ALA A 84 11.67 -3.68 -2.55
C ALA A 84 13.18 -3.90 -2.65
N PHE A 85 13.85 -3.29 -3.63
CA PHE A 85 15.30 -3.35 -3.75
C PHE A 85 16.00 -2.74 -2.51
N LEU A 86 15.50 -1.59 -2.04
CA LEU A 86 16.02 -0.93 -0.85
C LEU A 86 15.72 -1.74 0.42
N ALA A 87 14.55 -2.39 0.49
CA ALA A 87 14.21 -3.32 1.56
C ALA A 87 15.16 -4.52 1.63
N ILE A 88 15.44 -5.16 0.50
CA ILE A 88 16.40 -6.26 0.42
C ILE A 88 17.82 -5.78 0.76
N SER A 89 18.22 -4.59 0.28
CA SER A 89 19.53 -4.02 0.58
C SER A 89 19.73 -3.70 2.06
N ALA A 90 18.65 -3.37 2.78
CA ALA A 90 18.72 -3.08 4.21
C ALA A 90 18.55 -4.31 5.10
N LEU A 91 17.54 -5.14 4.83
CA LEU A 91 17.08 -6.24 5.70
C LEU A 91 17.43 -7.64 5.17
N GLY A 92 17.96 -7.76 3.95
CA GLY A 92 18.35 -9.05 3.40
C GLY A 92 19.49 -9.72 4.19
N PRO A 93 19.79 -11.01 3.93
CA PRO A 93 20.81 -11.77 4.67
C PRO A 93 22.22 -11.19 4.64
N LYS A 94 22.51 -10.30 3.68
CA LYS A 94 23.78 -9.54 3.59
C LYS A 94 23.54 -8.03 3.59
N GLY A 95 22.37 -7.61 4.05
CA GLY A 95 21.94 -6.21 4.05
C GLY A 95 22.64 -5.37 5.11
N LEU A 96 22.43 -4.05 5.05
CA LEU A 96 23.07 -3.08 5.93
C LEU A 96 22.81 -3.38 7.42
N LEU A 97 21.57 -3.72 7.79
CA LEU A 97 21.24 -4.01 9.19
C LEU A 97 21.91 -5.28 9.70
N GLN A 98 22.01 -6.33 8.86
CA GLN A 98 22.73 -7.56 9.24
C GLN A 98 24.21 -7.25 9.52
N GLN A 99 24.86 -6.44 8.68
CA GLN A 99 26.26 -6.06 8.86
C GLN A 99 26.48 -5.21 10.13
N MET A 100 25.51 -4.37 10.51
CA MET A 100 25.58 -3.57 11.73
C MET A 100 25.31 -4.39 13.00
N LEU A 101 24.50 -5.45 12.90
CA LEU A 101 24.09 -6.27 14.05
C LEU A 101 24.98 -7.50 14.26
N SER A 102 25.70 -7.96 13.23
CA SER A 102 26.62 -9.09 13.34
C SER A 102 27.72 -8.91 14.42
N PRO A 103 28.28 -7.69 14.67
CA PRO A 103 29.25 -7.50 15.75
C PRO A 103 28.66 -7.65 17.15
N ILE A 104 27.33 -7.57 17.29
CA ILE A 104 26.59 -7.64 18.56
C ILE A 104 26.04 -9.07 18.78
N GLY A 105 26.45 -10.03 17.94
CA GLY A 105 26.09 -11.45 18.08
C GLY A 105 24.78 -11.86 17.41
N VAL A 106 24.21 -11.02 16.52
CA VAL A 106 23.03 -11.41 15.74
C VAL A 106 23.47 -12.17 14.49
N GLU A 107 23.30 -13.50 14.50
CA GLU A 107 23.77 -14.38 13.44
C GLU A 107 22.93 -14.28 12.14
N SER A 108 21.61 -14.12 12.25
CA SER A 108 20.75 -13.93 11.09
C SER A 108 19.47 -13.17 11.41
N LEU A 109 19.13 -12.21 10.55
CA LEU A 109 17.83 -11.56 10.54
C LEU A 109 16.76 -12.46 9.89
N PRO A 110 15.47 -12.26 10.24
CA PRO A 110 14.36 -12.97 9.60
C PRO A 110 14.40 -12.84 8.07
N GLU A 111 14.04 -13.91 7.37
CA GLU A 111 14.03 -13.91 5.91
C GLU A 111 13.00 -12.91 5.37
N ILE A 112 13.47 -11.96 4.56
CA ILE A 112 12.60 -10.95 3.93
C ILE A 112 11.92 -11.47 2.66
N TYR A 113 12.39 -12.56 2.08
CA TYR A 113 11.77 -13.11 0.86
C TYR A 113 10.40 -13.74 1.16
N GLY A 114 9.62 -13.93 0.11
CA GLY A 114 8.28 -14.49 0.14
C GLY A 114 7.20 -13.50 0.58
N LEU A 115 6.15 -14.03 1.18
CA LEU A 115 4.97 -13.25 1.59
C LEU A 115 5.30 -12.14 2.60
N PRO A 116 6.10 -12.34 3.66
CA PRO A 116 6.31 -11.32 4.67
C PRO A 116 6.94 -10.04 4.12
N GLY A 117 8.03 -10.12 3.35
CA GLY A 117 8.64 -8.94 2.77
C GLY A 117 7.79 -8.31 1.68
N ALA A 118 7.15 -9.11 0.82
CA ALA A 118 6.21 -8.56 -0.17
C ALA A 118 5.08 -7.78 0.52
N ALA A 119 4.49 -8.34 1.57
CA ALA A 119 3.41 -7.71 2.33
C ALA A 119 3.87 -6.44 3.05
N ILE A 120 5.00 -6.47 3.75
CA ILE A 120 5.54 -5.31 4.48
C ILE A 120 5.89 -4.19 3.50
N THR A 121 6.65 -4.50 2.44
CA THR A 121 7.08 -3.50 1.46
C THR A 121 5.88 -2.87 0.78
N LEU A 122 4.93 -3.68 0.27
CA LEU A 122 3.76 -3.12 -0.40
C LEU A 122 2.90 -2.32 0.56
N THR A 123 2.69 -2.78 1.80
CA THR A 123 1.95 -2.03 2.82
C THR A 123 2.56 -0.65 3.06
N LEU A 124 3.88 -0.57 3.26
CA LEU A 124 4.58 0.70 3.52
C LEU A 124 4.48 1.69 2.35
N LEU A 125 4.37 1.19 1.12
CA LEU A 125 4.25 2.00 -0.08
C LEU A 125 2.79 2.34 -0.42
N SER A 126 1.83 1.49 -0.06
CA SER A 126 0.43 1.61 -0.46
C SER A 126 -0.51 2.15 0.62
N TYR A 127 -0.17 2.07 1.92
CA TYR A 127 -1.01 2.64 2.98
C TYR A 127 -1.41 4.11 2.75
N PRO A 128 -0.60 4.97 2.07
CA PRO A 128 -1.00 6.34 1.80
C PRO A 128 -2.31 6.47 1.00
N TYR A 129 -2.65 5.50 0.12
CA TYR A 129 -3.93 5.53 -0.62
C TYR A 129 -5.13 5.50 0.34
N THR A 130 -5.09 4.63 1.35
CA THR A 130 -6.11 4.55 2.40
C THR A 130 -6.03 5.75 3.35
N LEU A 131 -4.82 6.22 3.66
CA LEU A 131 -4.64 7.37 4.53
C LEU A 131 -5.33 8.61 3.95
N LEU A 132 -5.14 8.90 2.67
CA LEU A 132 -5.69 10.10 2.04
C LEU A 132 -7.22 10.11 2.02
N THR A 133 -7.83 8.96 1.69
CA THR A 133 -9.30 8.80 1.64
C THR A 133 -9.93 8.90 3.02
N VAL A 134 -9.41 8.16 4.00
CA VAL A 134 -9.90 8.19 5.39
C VAL A 134 -9.67 9.57 6.03
N ARG A 135 -8.54 10.21 5.74
CA ARG A 135 -8.24 11.56 6.23
C ARG A 135 -9.20 12.60 5.67
N ALA A 136 -9.54 12.51 4.38
CA ALA A 136 -10.56 13.36 3.78
C ALA A 136 -11.92 13.18 4.46
N ALA A 137 -12.29 11.93 4.78
CA ALA A 137 -13.51 11.64 5.50
C ALA A 137 -13.55 12.26 6.90
N PHE A 138 -12.48 12.10 7.69
CA PHE A 138 -12.39 12.71 9.02
C PHE A 138 -12.56 14.23 9.02
N ARG A 139 -12.06 14.93 7.98
CA ARG A 139 -12.21 16.39 7.85
C ARG A 139 -13.65 16.82 7.56
N ASN A 140 -14.44 15.94 6.97
CA ASN A 140 -15.81 16.21 6.54
C ASN A 140 -16.86 15.73 7.56
N LEU A 141 -16.47 15.03 8.63
CA LEU A 141 -17.37 14.59 9.69
C LEU A 141 -17.88 15.78 10.51
N ASP A 142 -19.19 15.78 10.79
CA ASP A 142 -19.85 16.80 11.61
C ASP A 142 -19.48 16.63 13.10
N PRO A 143 -18.86 17.64 13.76
CA PRO A 143 -18.55 17.56 15.19
C PRO A 143 -19.77 17.39 16.09
N SER A 144 -20.96 17.83 15.66
CA SER A 144 -22.18 17.81 16.47
C SER A 144 -22.59 16.39 16.87
N LEU A 145 -22.37 15.40 16.00
CA LEU A 145 -22.68 14.00 16.30
C LEU A 145 -21.84 13.48 17.48
N ASP A 146 -20.56 13.85 17.54
CA ASP A 146 -19.67 13.47 18.64
C ASP A 146 -20.02 14.23 19.94
N GLU A 147 -20.52 15.47 19.83
CA GLU A 147 -20.99 16.27 20.98
C GLU A 147 -22.30 15.72 21.54
N SER A 148 -23.29 15.42 20.69
CA SER A 148 -24.56 14.81 21.08
C SER A 148 -24.37 13.44 21.73
N ALA A 149 -23.49 12.59 21.19
CA ALA A 149 -23.16 11.30 21.81
C ALA A 149 -22.61 11.48 23.24
N ARG A 150 -21.75 12.48 23.45
CA ARG A 150 -21.20 12.79 24.78
C ARG A 150 -22.25 13.33 25.74
N LEU A 151 -23.19 14.15 25.26
CA LEU A 151 -24.33 14.64 26.05
C LEU A 151 -25.27 13.50 26.50
N LEU A 152 -25.40 12.46 25.68
CA LEU A 152 -26.16 11.23 26.01
C LEU A 152 -25.37 10.25 26.91
N GLY A 153 -24.22 10.66 27.44
CA GLY A 153 -23.41 9.85 28.35
C GLY A 153 -22.53 8.79 27.65
N HIS A 154 -22.39 8.82 26.32
CA HIS A 154 -21.46 7.92 25.64
C HIS A 154 -20.01 8.41 25.79
N GLY A 155 -19.13 7.52 26.25
CA GLY A 155 -17.69 7.76 26.28
C GLY A 155 -17.04 7.75 24.89
N SER A 156 -15.85 8.31 24.78
CA SER A 156 -15.11 8.48 23.51
C SER A 156 -14.96 7.20 22.69
N TRP A 157 -14.74 6.06 23.35
CA TRP A 157 -14.61 4.76 22.68
C TRP A 157 -15.95 4.29 22.09
N SER A 158 -17.03 4.42 22.85
CA SER A 158 -18.39 4.10 22.37
C SER A 158 -18.75 4.97 21.16
N THR A 159 -18.52 6.29 21.25
CA THR A 159 -18.77 7.23 20.16
C THR A 159 -17.95 6.87 18.92
N PHE A 160 -16.67 6.53 19.08
CA PHE A 160 -15.82 6.14 17.95
C PHE A 160 -16.35 4.89 17.23
N PHE A 161 -16.59 3.79 17.95
CA PHE A 161 -16.98 2.53 17.31
C PHE A 161 -18.43 2.53 16.80
N ARG A 162 -19.34 3.25 17.46
CA ARG A 162 -20.76 3.25 17.13
C ARG A 162 -21.16 4.35 16.16
N MET A 163 -20.47 5.49 16.16
CA MET A 163 -20.83 6.64 15.32
C MET A 163 -19.76 6.97 14.30
N THR A 164 -18.51 7.19 14.72
CA THR A 164 -17.45 7.65 13.83
C THR A 164 -17.03 6.56 12.82
N LEU A 165 -16.73 5.35 13.29
CA LEU A 165 -16.21 4.26 12.47
C LEU A 165 -17.19 3.83 11.36
N PRO A 166 -18.51 3.67 11.62
CA PRO A 166 -19.48 3.38 10.56
C PRO A 166 -19.53 4.45 9.46
N GLN A 167 -19.37 5.74 9.82
CA GLN A 167 -19.33 6.84 8.85
C GLN A 167 -18.04 6.86 8.03
N LEU A 168 -16.94 6.31 8.55
CA LEU A 168 -15.68 6.18 7.83
C LEU A 168 -15.64 4.97 6.90
N LYS A 169 -16.50 3.95 7.10
CA LYS A 169 -16.52 2.72 6.29
C LYS A 169 -16.50 2.97 4.78
N PRO A 170 -17.26 3.92 4.20
CA PRO A 170 -17.24 4.16 2.75
C PRO A 170 -15.88 4.68 2.27
N ALA A 171 -15.22 5.53 3.05
CA ALA A 171 -13.90 6.04 2.73
C ALA A 171 -12.80 4.99 2.94
N MET A 172 -12.93 4.17 3.99
CA MET A 172 -12.05 3.02 4.22
C MET A 172 -12.16 2.02 3.06
N ALA A 173 -13.39 1.73 2.59
CA ALA A 173 -13.66 0.85 1.46
C ALA A 173 -13.01 1.38 0.17
N ALA A 174 -13.24 2.66 -0.16
CA ALA A 174 -12.60 3.31 -1.32
C ALA A 174 -11.06 3.28 -1.24
N GLY A 175 -10.48 3.56 -0.07
CA GLY A 175 -9.04 3.46 0.16
C GLY A 175 -8.50 2.04 0.01
N SER A 176 -9.22 1.07 0.58
CA SER A 176 -8.92 -0.36 0.46
C SER A 176 -8.99 -0.86 -0.96
N LEU A 177 -9.94 -0.41 -1.76
CA LEU A 177 -10.03 -0.74 -3.18
C LEU A 177 -8.78 -0.27 -3.93
N LEU A 178 -8.32 0.97 -3.69
CA LEU A 178 -7.10 1.49 -4.30
C LEU A 178 -5.87 0.65 -3.92
N VAL A 179 -5.72 0.30 -2.64
CA VAL A 179 -4.63 -0.56 -2.17
C VAL A 179 -4.72 -1.95 -2.81
N ALA A 180 -5.91 -2.56 -2.81
CA ALA A 180 -6.12 -3.90 -3.34
C ALA A 180 -5.77 -3.96 -4.84
N LEU A 181 -6.22 -3.00 -5.63
CA LEU A 181 -5.90 -2.91 -7.05
C LEU A 181 -4.41 -2.63 -7.29
N TYR A 182 -3.80 -1.73 -6.51
CA TYR A 182 -2.37 -1.46 -6.56
C TYR A 182 -1.56 -2.74 -6.31
N THR A 183 -1.84 -3.45 -5.20
CA THR A 183 -1.18 -4.72 -4.84
C THR A 183 -1.43 -5.81 -5.87
N LEU A 184 -2.65 -5.93 -6.39
CA LEU A 184 -2.98 -6.92 -7.42
C LEU A 184 -2.21 -6.68 -8.72
N SER A 185 -2.00 -5.41 -9.08
CA SER A 185 -1.25 -5.00 -10.27
C SER A 185 0.27 -4.99 -10.09
N ASP A 186 0.77 -5.17 -8.87
CA ASP A 186 2.20 -5.07 -8.60
C ASP A 186 2.98 -6.25 -9.18
N PHE A 187 4.06 -5.92 -9.90
CA PHE A 187 5.08 -6.88 -10.33
C PHE A 187 6.43 -6.60 -9.66
N GLY A 188 6.75 -5.33 -9.37
CA GLY A 188 8.08 -4.90 -8.98
C GLY A 188 8.51 -5.45 -7.62
N ALA A 189 7.68 -5.28 -6.59
CA ALA A 189 8.05 -5.73 -5.25
C ALA A 189 7.96 -7.25 -5.13
N VAL A 190 6.89 -7.85 -5.66
CA VAL A 190 6.67 -9.30 -5.58
C VAL A 190 7.73 -10.11 -6.32
N SER A 191 8.24 -9.61 -7.45
CA SER A 191 9.31 -10.28 -8.21
C SER A 191 10.63 -10.29 -7.43
N LEU A 192 11.04 -9.15 -6.86
CA LEU A 192 12.25 -9.04 -6.05
C LEU A 192 12.17 -9.85 -4.75
N MET A 193 10.98 -9.88 -4.14
CA MET A 193 10.71 -10.70 -2.95
C MET A 193 10.54 -12.19 -3.28
N ARG A 194 10.60 -12.59 -4.56
CA ARG A 194 10.44 -13.99 -4.99
C ARG A 194 9.09 -14.59 -4.56
N TYR A 195 8.05 -13.76 -4.55
CA TYR A 195 6.70 -14.20 -4.23
C TYR A 195 5.89 -14.37 -5.51
N GLU A 196 5.60 -15.62 -5.89
CA GLU A 196 4.94 -15.95 -7.16
C GLU A 196 3.44 -15.56 -7.14
N THR A 197 3.15 -14.33 -7.55
CA THR A 197 1.80 -13.82 -7.81
C THR A 197 1.40 -14.01 -9.27
N PHE A 198 0.16 -13.68 -9.59
CA PHE A 198 -0.38 -13.75 -10.95
C PHE A 198 0.38 -12.84 -11.93
N THR A 199 0.71 -11.61 -11.51
CA THR A 199 1.52 -10.68 -12.30
C THR A 199 2.91 -11.23 -12.60
N TRP A 200 3.55 -11.87 -11.63
CA TRP A 200 4.82 -12.56 -11.83
C TRP A 200 4.69 -13.74 -12.83
N ALA A 201 3.66 -14.56 -12.68
CA ALA A 201 3.43 -15.71 -13.57
C ALA A 201 3.14 -15.29 -15.02
N ILE A 202 2.36 -14.22 -15.22
CA ILE A 202 2.10 -13.63 -16.54
C ILE A 202 3.42 -13.19 -17.18
N PHE A 203 4.27 -12.48 -16.43
CA PHE A 203 5.55 -12.00 -16.95
C PHE A 203 6.48 -13.16 -17.35
N GLN A 204 6.58 -14.20 -16.52
CA GLN A 204 7.36 -15.38 -16.84
C GLN A 204 6.85 -16.07 -18.10
N GLN A 205 5.54 -16.28 -18.22
CA GLN A 205 4.96 -16.90 -19.41
C GLN A 205 5.18 -16.05 -20.67
N TYR A 206 5.12 -14.72 -20.54
CA TYR A 206 5.35 -13.81 -21.65
C TYR A 206 6.81 -13.82 -22.14
N GLN A 207 7.77 -13.93 -21.23
CA GLN A 207 9.21 -13.97 -21.53
C GLN A 207 9.67 -15.35 -22.02
N SER A 208 9.17 -16.43 -21.44
CA SER A 208 9.69 -17.78 -21.67
C SER A 208 9.04 -18.52 -22.84
N ALA A 209 7.85 -18.11 -23.29
CA ALA A 209 7.12 -18.82 -24.33
C ALA A 209 7.17 -18.12 -25.69
N PHE A 210 7.43 -18.90 -26.74
CA PHE A 210 7.26 -18.45 -28.12
C PHE A 210 5.79 -18.12 -28.42
N ASP A 211 4.85 -18.89 -27.86
CA ASP A 211 3.43 -18.55 -27.90
C ASP A 211 2.98 -17.82 -26.63
N ARG A 212 2.53 -16.58 -26.84
CA ARG A 212 2.04 -15.66 -25.80
C ARG A 212 0.55 -15.83 -25.49
N SER A 213 -0.13 -16.81 -26.12
CA SER A 213 -1.54 -17.12 -25.87
C SER A 213 -1.82 -17.42 -24.40
N ILE A 214 -0.98 -18.21 -23.73
CA ILE A 214 -1.11 -18.55 -22.30
C ILE A 214 -0.99 -17.30 -21.43
N ALA A 215 -0.05 -16.40 -21.74
CA ALA A 215 0.09 -15.13 -21.02
C ALA A 215 -1.18 -14.27 -21.17
N ALA A 216 -1.78 -14.24 -22.37
CA ALA A 216 -3.03 -13.52 -22.61
C ALA A 216 -4.21 -14.08 -21.81
N VAL A 217 -4.34 -15.41 -21.75
CA VAL A 217 -5.37 -16.09 -20.93
C VAL A 217 -5.19 -15.75 -19.45
N LEU A 218 -3.96 -15.84 -18.92
CA LEU A 218 -3.67 -15.47 -17.53
C LEU A 218 -3.95 -13.97 -17.26
N SER A 219 -3.63 -13.09 -18.21
CA SER A 219 -3.99 -11.66 -18.11
C SER A 219 -5.50 -11.44 -18.02
N LEU A 220 -6.31 -12.17 -18.79
CA LEU A 220 -7.77 -12.09 -18.69
C LEU A 220 -8.30 -12.55 -17.33
N VAL A 221 -7.71 -13.60 -16.75
CA VAL A 221 -8.06 -14.05 -15.39
C VAL A 221 -7.72 -12.97 -14.35
N LEU A 222 -6.57 -12.31 -14.48
CA LEU A 222 -6.19 -11.22 -13.60
C LEU A 222 -7.14 -10.01 -13.75
N VAL A 223 -7.54 -9.67 -14.98
CA VAL A 223 -8.55 -8.63 -15.23
C VAL A 223 -9.88 -8.99 -14.60
N LEU A 224 -10.34 -10.24 -14.75
CA LEU A 224 -11.54 -10.73 -14.09
C LEU A 224 -11.43 -10.58 -12.58
N PHE A 225 -10.29 -10.93 -11.98
CA PHE A 225 -10.09 -10.77 -10.55
C PHE A 225 -10.16 -9.29 -10.11
N ALA A 226 -9.55 -8.38 -10.86
CA ALA A 226 -9.65 -6.94 -10.60
C ALA A 226 -11.11 -6.43 -10.69
N VAL A 227 -11.87 -6.91 -11.68
CA VAL A 227 -13.30 -6.58 -11.82
C VAL A 227 -14.11 -7.11 -10.63
N LEU A 228 -13.84 -8.33 -10.16
CA LEU A 228 -14.52 -8.89 -8.98
C LEU A 228 -14.26 -8.07 -7.71
N ILE A 229 -13.02 -7.61 -7.51
CA ILE A 229 -12.68 -6.70 -6.39
C ILE A 229 -13.46 -5.39 -6.51
N LEU A 230 -13.50 -4.79 -7.72
CA LEU A 230 -14.22 -3.55 -7.98
C LEU A 230 -15.73 -3.68 -7.76
N MET A 231 -16.33 -4.77 -8.23
CA MET A 231 -17.75 -5.06 -8.02
C MET A 231 -18.04 -5.25 -6.53
N GLY A 232 -17.17 -5.96 -5.80
CA GLY A 232 -17.28 -6.14 -4.35
C GLY A 232 -17.31 -4.82 -3.57
N ASP A 233 -16.48 -3.85 -3.95
CA ASP A 233 -16.42 -2.54 -3.29
C ASP A 233 -17.67 -1.68 -3.55
N GLY A 234 -18.21 -1.73 -4.79
CA GLY A 234 -19.42 -1.01 -5.19
C GLY A 234 -20.66 -1.35 -4.33
N PHE A 235 -20.79 -2.60 -3.89
CA PHE A 235 -21.88 -3.02 -2.99
C PHE A 235 -21.75 -2.44 -1.58
N VAL A 236 -20.52 -2.26 -1.07
CA VAL A 236 -20.25 -1.69 0.25
C VAL A 236 -20.42 -0.17 0.25
N ALA A 237 -19.96 0.50 -0.82
CA ALA A 237 -20.06 1.94 -0.98
C ALA A 237 -21.52 2.43 -1.20
N SER A 238 -22.36 1.66 -1.90
CA SER A 238 -23.74 2.03 -2.21
C SER A 238 -24.63 2.27 -0.98
N LYS A 239 -24.34 1.59 0.14
CA LYS A 239 -25.08 1.71 1.41
C LYS A 239 -24.62 2.88 2.29
N GLY A 240 -23.52 3.55 1.92
CA GLY A 240 -22.80 4.50 2.75
C GLY A 240 -22.97 5.98 2.39
N ARG A 241 -24.02 6.34 1.64
CA ARG A 241 -24.25 7.67 1.06
C ARG A 241 -24.65 8.75 2.09
N PHE A 242 -24.00 8.73 3.25
CA PHE A 242 -24.17 9.67 4.37
C PHE A 242 -23.13 10.80 4.35
N TYR A 243 -22.68 11.23 3.18
CA TYR A 243 -22.03 12.54 3.10
C TYR A 243 -23.11 13.60 3.02
N ARG A 244 -23.15 14.47 4.04
CA ARG A 244 -24.01 15.64 4.05
C ARG A 244 -23.60 16.59 2.93
N THR A 245 -24.32 16.54 1.81
CA THR A 245 -24.42 17.66 0.88
C THR A 245 -25.32 18.71 1.51
N GLY A 246 -24.80 19.51 2.44
CA GLY A 246 -25.58 20.55 3.12
C GLY A 246 -24.70 21.75 3.47
N SER A 247 -25.16 22.94 3.08
CA SER A 247 -24.51 24.26 3.13
C SER A 247 -24.25 24.83 4.53
N GLY A 248 -24.16 23.99 5.56
CA GLY A 248 -23.88 24.46 6.92
C GLY A 248 -22.42 24.91 7.05
N SER A 249 -22.21 26.07 7.68
CA SER A 249 -20.88 26.64 7.95
C SER A 249 -19.90 25.59 8.49
N ALA A 250 -18.70 25.50 7.92
CA ALA A 250 -17.65 24.62 8.40
C ALA A 250 -17.33 24.94 9.86
N ARG A 251 -17.82 24.12 10.80
CA ARG A 251 -17.55 24.30 12.22
C ARG A 251 -16.19 23.68 12.51
N ALA A 252 -15.30 24.45 13.16
CA ALA A 252 -13.99 23.95 13.56
C ALA A 252 -14.15 22.71 14.43
N THR A 253 -13.59 21.59 13.98
CA THR A 253 -13.59 20.35 14.74
C THR A 253 -12.80 20.54 16.03
N ASN A 254 -13.44 20.32 17.19
CA ASN A 254 -12.76 20.32 18.48
C ASN A 254 -11.72 19.19 18.50
N ALA A 255 -10.43 19.55 18.51
CA ALA A 255 -9.33 18.60 18.56
C ALA A 255 -9.34 17.85 19.90
N VAL A 256 -9.24 16.53 19.84
CA VAL A 256 -9.10 15.67 21.02
C VAL A 256 -7.76 15.98 21.70
N ARG A 257 -7.81 16.34 22.98
CA ARG A 257 -6.62 16.64 23.77
C ARG A 257 -5.94 15.35 24.22
N LEU A 258 -4.76 15.06 23.69
CA LEU A 258 -4.00 13.84 24.00
C LEU A 258 -3.19 13.95 25.30
N GLY A 259 -2.91 15.15 25.79
CA GLY A 259 -2.07 15.34 26.99
C GLY A 259 -0.68 14.71 26.84
N ARG A 260 -0.29 13.82 27.76
CA ARG A 260 1.01 13.11 27.72
C ARG A 260 1.12 12.11 26.55
N TRP A 261 -0.01 11.67 25.98
CA TRP A 261 -0.05 10.75 24.83
C TRP A 261 0.32 11.41 23.50
N ARG A 262 0.56 12.72 23.47
CA ARG A 262 1.05 13.43 22.27
C ARG A 262 2.37 12.86 21.76
N TRP A 263 3.30 12.52 22.65
CA TRP A 263 4.63 12.03 22.26
C TRP A 263 4.62 10.60 21.70
N PRO A 264 3.96 9.61 22.34
CA PRO A 264 3.76 8.29 21.70
C PRO A 264 3.08 8.40 20.34
N ALA A 265 2.11 9.30 20.19
CA ALA A 265 1.41 9.48 18.94
C ALA A 265 2.34 10.07 17.84
N VAL A 266 3.19 11.04 18.19
CA VAL A 266 4.24 11.54 17.28
C VAL A 266 5.21 10.42 16.92
N ALA A 267 5.66 9.65 17.90
CA ALA A 267 6.58 8.53 17.70
C ALA A 267 6.00 7.50 16.73
N PHE A 268 4.72 7.17 16.83
CA PHE A 268 4.04 6.29 15.88
C PHE A 268 4.04 6.85 14.45
N CYS A 269 3.68 8.13 14.28
CA CYS A 269 3.72 8.78 12.97
C CYS A 269 5.13 8.83 12.37
N VAL A 270 6.13 9.17 13.19
CA VAL A 270 7.54 9.19 12.78
C VAL A 270 8.02 7.79 12.43
N ALA A 271 7.67 6.77 13.22
CA ALA A 271 8.03 5.39 12.94
C ALA A 271 7.46 4.91 11.60
N ALA A 272 6.20 5.25 11.27
CA ALA A 272 5.62 4.93 9.97
C ALA A 272 6.37 5.61 8.81
N VAL A 273 6.76 6.88 8.98
CA VAL A 273 7.57 7.63 7.99
C VAL A 273 8.96 7.04 7.85
N VAL A 274 9.64 6.75 8.96
CA VAL A 274 11.00 6.18 8.96
C VAL A 274 11.01 4.77 8.36
N ALA A 275 10.02 3.94 8.69
CA ALA A 275 9.88 2.61 8.10
C ALA A 275 9.71 2.68 6.57
N ALA A 276 8.90 3.63 6.08
CA ALA A 276 8.59 3.75 4.67
C ALA A 276 9.64 4.52 3.85
N LEU A 277 10.29 5.54 4.42
CA LEU A 277 11.22 6.44 3.71
C LEU A 277 12.63 6.45 4.29
N GLY A 278 12.77 6.27 5.60
CA GLY A 278 14.07 6.34 6.27
C GLY A 278 15.03 5.26 5.78
N MET A 279 14.53 4.05 5.56
CA MET A 279 15.32 2.97 4.94
C MET A 279 15.72 3.33 3.50
N PRO A 280 14.81 3.72 2.58
CA PRO A 280 15.20 4.19 1.26
C PRO A 280 16.26 5.28 1.25
N THR A 281 16.09 6.34 2.05
CA THR A 281 17.03 7.47 2.06
C THR A 281 18.38 7.08 2.65
N ALA A 282 18.41 6.23 3.68
CA ALA A 282 19.66 5.76 4.28
C ALA A 282 20.46 4.87 3.31
N VAL A 283 19.78 3.93 2.64
CA VAL A 283 20.43 3.03 1.68
C VAL A 283 20.94 3.81 0.47
N LEU A 284 20.14 4.72 -0.09
CA LEU A 284 20.56 5.57 -1.20
C LEU A 284 21.75 6.45 -0.81
N GLY A 285 21.73 7.04 0.39
CA GLY A 285 22.85 7.82 0.92
C GLY A 285 24.12 6.98 1.08
N TYR A 286 24.01 5.77 1.63
CA TYR A 286 25.13 4.85 1.79
C TYR A 286 25.77 4.49 0.44
N TRP A 287 24.96 4.12 -0.56
CA TRP A 287 25.45 3.77 -1.89
C TRP A 287 26.05 4.97 -2.63
N LEU A 288 25.47 6.16 -2.46
CA LEU A 288 26.02 7.40 -3.02
C LEU A 288 27.41 7.67 -2.45
N VAL A 289 27.57 7.64 -1.12
CA VAL A 289 28.87 7.85 -0.46
C VAL A 289 29.87 6.79 -0.88
N LYS A 290 29.46 5.52 -0.92
CA LYS A 290 30.32 4.41 -1.33
C LYS A 290 30.79 4.55 -2.78
N GLY A 291 29.89 4.88 -3.71
CA GLY A 291 30.22 5.12 -5.12
C GLY A 291 31.22 6.25 -5.28
N VAL A 292 30.96 7.40 -4.66
CA VAL A 292 31.87 8.56 -4.70
C VAL A 292 33.23 8.21 -4.09
N SER A 293 33.26 7.48 -2.97
CA SER A 293 34.51 7.04 -2.34
C SER A 293 35.30 6.03 -3.18
N ALA A 294 34.62 5.30 -4.05
CA ALA A 294 35.23 4.37 -5.01
C ALA A 294 35.70 5.07 -6.30
N GLY A 295 35.53 6.39 -6.41
CA GLY A 295 35.97 7.18 -7.55
C GLY A 295 34.95 7.31 -8.69
N GLU A 296 33.68 6.91 -8.47
CA GLU A 296 32.63 7.11 -9.48
C GLU A 296 32.33 8.61 -9.67
N PRO A 297 32.33 9.12 -10.93
CA PRO A 297 32.07 10.52 -11.19
C PRO A 297 30.60 10.88 -10.90
N LEU A 298 30.39 12.01 -10.22
CA LEU A 298 29.06 12.60 -10.02
C LEU A 298 28.56 13.24 -11.32
N THR A 299 28.07 12.42 -12.24
CA THR A 299 27.38 12.89 -13.44
C THR A 299 26.00 13.41 -13.05
N LEU A 300 25.88 14.73 -12.90
CA LEU A 300 24.59 15.38 -12.72
C LEU A 300 23.77 15.17 -13.99
N VAL A 301 22.63 14.47 -13.88
CA VAL A 301 21.73 14.11 -15.00
C VAL A 301 21.35 15.33 -15.87
N TRP A 302 21.43 16.53 -15.31
CA TRP A 302 21.16 17.80 -16.01
C TRP A 302 22.16 18.17 -17.11
N SER A 303 23.37 17.59 -17.13
CA SER A 303 24.30 17.77 -18.24
C SER A 303 23.83 17.08 -19.52
N ALA A 304 23.01 16.03 -19.42
CA ALA A 304 22.47 15.31 -20.57
C ALA A 304 21.28 16.01 -21.24
N THR A 305 20.64 16.96 -20.57
CA THR A 305 19.53 17.77 -21.10
C THR A 305 19.95 19.13 -21.65
N LEU A 306 21.22 19.50 -21.49
CA LEU A 306 21.81 20.73 -22.03
C LEU A 306 22.46 20.55 -23.41
N ASN A 307 22.47 19.32 -23.94
CA ASN A 307 22.83 18.99 -25.32
C ASN A 307 21.59 18.65 -26.13
#